data_AF-A0A6M1PL09-F1
#
_entry.id   AF-A0A6M1PL09-F1
#
_cell.length_a   1.000
_cell.length_b   1.000
_cell.length_c   1.000
_cell.angle_alpha   90.00
_cell.angle_beta   90.00
_cell.angle_gamma   90.00
#
_symmetry.space_group_name_H-M   'P 1'
#
loop_
_entity.id
_entity.type
_entity.pdbx_description
1 polymer ?
#
loop_
_entity_poly.entity_id
_entity_poly.type
_entity_poly.pdbx_seq_one_letter_code
_entity_poly.pdbx_strand_id
1 'polypeptide(L)'
;MAAEEKFHVISAKYQGWGNEGEDFYFPVNFYSKDEAIAQFVSIEKFTEKNNRMVPYTAYEYDGNTFYTIIYRGIVDESELMYY
;
A
#
# COMPACT_ATOMS: atom_id res chain seq x y z
N MET A 1 -12.23 17.85 23.20
CA MET A 1 -11.57 16.54 23.08
C MET A 1 -11.19 16.43 21.63
N ALA A 2 -9.91 16.63 21.29
CA ALA A 2 -9.45 16.33 19.94
C ALA A 2 -9.55 14.81 19.80
N ALA A 3 -10.41 14.32 18.92
CA ALA A 3 -10.43 12.91 18.60
C ALA A 3 -9.12 12.63 17.88
N GLU A 4 -8.26 11.79 18.46
CA GLU A 4 -7.04 11.34 17.82
C GLU A 4 -7.44 10.58 16.55
N GLU A 5 -7.27 11.21 15.38
CA GLU A 5 -7.62 10.58 14.11
C GLU A 5 -6.61 9.45 13.85
N LYS A 6 -7.12 8.23 13.73
CA LYS A 6 -6.32 7.02 13.53
C LYS A 6 -6.36 6.62 12.07
N PHE A 7 -5.22 6.18 11.55
CA PHE A 7 -5.07 5.80 10.14
C PHE A 7 -4.44 4.41 10.01
N HIS A 8 -5.04 3.57 9.19
CA HIS A 8 -4.43 2.37 8.64
C HIS A 8 -3.29 2.77 7.69
N VAL A 9 -2.08 2.27 7.95
CA VAL A 9 -0.91 2.54 7.12
C VAL A 9 -0.63 1.34 6.22
N ILE A 10 -0.59 1.58 4.91
CA ILE A 10 -0.22 0.59 3.91
C ILE A 10 0.98 1.11 3.14
N SER A 11 2.13 0.47 3.32
CA SER A 11 3.33 0.73 2.51
C SER A 11 3.22 -0.04 1.20
N ALA A 12 3.06 0.67 0.08
CA ALA A 12 3.09 0.07 -1.24
C ALA A 12 4.46 0.32 -1.89
N LYS A 13 5.07 -0.73 -2.44
CA LYS A 13 6.42 -0.64 -3.05
C LYS A 13 6.34 -0.76 -4.55
N TYR A 14 7.06 0.10 -5.25
CA TYR A 14 7.20 0.03 -6.69
C TYR A 14 8.05 -1.17 -7.11
N GLN A 15 7.85 -1.62 -8.35
CA GLN A 15 8.68 -2.65 -8.94
C GLN A 15 10.04 -2.06 -9.33
N GLY A 16 11.11 -2.47 -8.66
CA GLY A 16 12.46 -1.99 -8.97
C GLY A 16 13.47 -2.30 -7.87
N TRP A 17 14.71 -1.85 -8.08
CA TRP A 17 15.84 -2.05 -7.15
C TRP A 17 15.98 -0.94 -6.11
N GLY A 18 15.26 0.17 -6.26
CA GLY A 18 15.36 1.34 -5.39
C GLY A 18 14.70 1.19 -4.02
N ASN A 19 13.94 0.11 -3.78
CA ASN A 19 13.09 -0.04 -2.60
C ASN A 19 12.13 1.17 -2.40
N GLU A 20 11.88 1.89 -3.49
CA GLU A 20 11.00 3.05 -3.56
C GLU A 20 9.57 2.60 -3.36
N GLY A 21 8.86 3.34 -2.54
CA GLY A 21 7.49 3.05 -2.18
C GLY A 21 6.83 4.26 -1.57
N GLU A 22 5.53 4.19 -1.46
CA GLU A 22 4.71 5.23 -0.87
C GLU A 22 3.85 4.63 0.23
N ASP A 23 3.70 5.39 1.31
CA ASP A 23 2.85 5.04 2.43
C ASP A 23 1.48 5.70 2.24
N PHE A 24 0.44 4.88 2.26
CA PHE A 24 -0.94 5.30 2.12
C PHE A 24 -1.63 5.23 3.48
N TYR A 25 -2.37 6.29 3.81
CA TYR A 25 -3.05 6.47 5.09
C TYR A 25 -4.56 6.42 4.87
N PHE A 26 -5.22 5.43 5.46
CA PHE A 26 -6.68 5.27 5.37
C PHE A 26 -7.30 5.49 6.75
N PRO A 27 -8.22 6.46 6.92
CA PRO A 27 -8.80 6.73 8.22
C PRO A 27 -9.62 5.53 8.74
N VAL A 28 -9.31 5.06 9.95
CA VAL A 28 -9.94 3.85 10.55
C VAL A 28 -11.44 4.04 10.82
N ASN A 29 -11.89 5.29 10.87
CA ASN A 29 -13.30 5.63 11.09
C ASN A 29 -14.16 5.39 9.84
N PHE A 30 -13.54 5.30 8.66
CA PHE A 30 -14.19 5.07 7.37
C PHE A 30 -13.82 3.73 6.73
N TYR A 31 -12.60 3.24 6.97
CA TYR A 31 -12.10 2.02 6.39
C TYR A 31 -11.68 1.04 7.47
N SER A 32 -12.13 -0.20 7.36
CA SER A 32 -11.54 -1.32 8.08
C SER A 32 -10.21 -1.73 7.45
N LYS A 33 -9.37 -2.48 8.17
CA LYS A 33 -8.12 -3.04 7.63
C LYS A 33 -8.32 -3.72 6.27
N ASP A 34 -9.31 -4.61 6.18
CA ASP A 34 -9.58 -5.36 4.96
C ASP A 34 -10.08 -4.46 3.82
N GLU A 35 -10.84 -3.40 4.14
CA GLU A 35 -11.33 -2.43 3.15
C GLU A 35 -10.20 -1.54 2.61
N ALA A 36 -9.28 -1.12 3.50
CA ALA A 36 -8.09 -0.36 3.12
C ALA A 36 -7.17 -1.19 2.21
N ILE A 37 -6.97 -2.48 2.53
CA ILE A 37 -6.22 -3.40 1.67
C ILE A 37 -6.95 -3.66 0.36
N ALA A 38 -8.29 -3.79 0.39
CA ALA A 38 -9.10 -4.03 -0.79
C ALA A 38 -9.10 -2.87 -1.80
N GLN A 39 -8.69 -1.66 -1.40
CA GLN A 39 -8.44 -0.57 -2.33
C GLN A 39 -7.34 -0.92 -3.35
N PHE A 40 -6.38 -1.74 -2.93
CA PHE A 40 -5.28 -2.21 -3.78
C PHE A 40 -5.73 -3.43 -4.57
N VAL A 41 -6.13 -3.22 -5.82
CA VAL A 41 -6.66 -4.27 -6.68
C VAL A 41 -5.51 -5.16 -7.14
N SER A 42 -5.55 -6.44 -6.79
CA SER A 42 -4.58 -7.41 -7.27
C SER A 42 -4.78 -7.66 -8.76
N ILE A 43 -3.76 -7.39 -9.56
CA ILE A 43 -3.73 -7.62 -11.00
C ILE A 43 -2.59 -8.56 -11.37
N GLU A 44 -2.81 -9.39 -12.39
CA GLU A 44 -1.74 -10.21 -12.95
C GLU A 44 -0.96 -9.42 -13.99
N LYS A 45 0.36 -9.37 -13.82
CA LYS A 45 1.30 -8.76 -14.77
C LYS A 45 2.36 -9.80 -15.13
N PHE A 46 3.09 -9.56 -16.20
CA PHE A 46 4.17 -10.46 -16.63
C PHE A 46 5.50 -9.74 -16.55
N THR A 47 6.51 -10.43 -16.03
CA THR A 47 7.89 -9.93 -16.01
C THR A 47 8.80 -10.92 -16.73
N GLU A 48 9.83 -10.42 -17.40
CA GLU A 48 10.81 -11.27 -18.06
C GLU A 48 11.82 -11.78 -17.03
N LYS A 49 11.90 -13.10 -16.89
CA LYS A 49 12.90 -13.76 -16.04
C LYS A 49 13.52 -14.91 -16.83
N ASN A 50 14.84 -14.86 -17.05
CA ASN A 50 15.59 -15.87 -17.82
C ASN A 50 14.96 -16.16 -19.21
N ASN A 51 14.69 -15.12 -20.01
CA ASN A 51 14.05 -15.22 -21.33
C ASN A 51 12.66 -15.91 -21.33
N ARG A 52 11.96 -15.92 -20.19
CA ARG A 52 10.59 -16.40 -20.07
C ARG A 52 9.73 -15.34 -19.40
N MET A 53 8.53 -15.13 -19.93
CA MET A 53 7.50 -14.32 -19.29
C MET A 53 6.92 -15.12 -18.13
N VAL A 54 7.13 -14.64 -16.90
CA VAL A 54 6.52 -15.24 -15.71
C VAL A 54 5.43 -14.31 -15.18
N PRO A 55 4.22 -14.83 -14.90
CA PRO A 55 3.20 -14.04 -14.25
C PRO A 55 3.64 -13.70 -12.82
N TYR A 56 3.34 -12.49 -12.39
CA TYR A 56 3.46 -12.05 -11.01
C TYR A 56 2.24 -11.23 -10.63
N THR A 57 1.87 -11.29 -9.35
CA THR A 57 0.80 -10.47 -8.80
C THR A 57 1.34 -9.09 -8.49
N ALA A 58 0.72 -8.08 -9.07
CA ALA A 58 0.92 -6.68 -8.74
C ALA A 58 -0.36 -6.11 -8.13
N TYR A 59 -0.26 -4.92 -7.56
CA TYR A 59 -1.38 -4.23 -6.90
C TYR A 59 -1.55 -2.85 -7.55
N GLU A 60 -2.74 -2.57 -8.08
CA GLU A 60 -3.06 -1.28 -8.68
C GLU A 60 -3.87 -0.44 -7.69
N TYR A 61 -3.43 0.80 -7.49
CA TYR A 61 -4.12 1.78 -6.67
C TYR A 61 -3.85 3.19 -7.21
N ASP A 62 -4.91 3.99 -7.37
CA ASP A 62 -4.85 5.36 -7.87
C ASP A 62 -4.08 5.52 -9.20
N GLY A 63 -4.21 4.55 -10.10
CA GLY A 63 -3.49 4.51 -11.38
C GLY A 63 -2.01 4.12 -11.30
N ASN A 64 -1.48 3.87 -10.10
CA ASN A 64 -0.13 3.39 -9.87
C ASN A 64 -0.10 1.86 -9.69
N THR A 65 0.93 1.21 -10.22
CA THR A 65 1.14 -0.25 -10.07
C THR A 65 2.28 -0.50 -9.08
N PHE A 66 1.97 -1.21 -8.00
CA PHE A 66 2.89 -1.61 -6.96
C PHE A 66 3.21 -3.11 -7.06
N TYR A 67 4.46 -3.46 -6.77
CA TYR A 67 4.92 -4.84 -6.73
C TYR A 67 4.44 -5.57 -5.48
N THR A 68 4.34 -4.85 -4.36
CA THR A 68 3.87 -5.42 -3.09
C THR A 68 3.25 -4.34 -2.22
N ILE A 69 2.32 -4.76 -1.37
CA ILE A 69 1.69 -3.92 -0.35
C ILE A 69 1.94 -4.56 1.02
N ILE A 70 2.26 -3.73 2.01
CA ILE A 70 2.57 -4.16 3.36
C ILE A 70 1.73 -3.32 4.31
N TYR A 71 0.77 -3.97 4.96
CA TYR A 71 0.04 -3.34 6.05
C TYR A 71 0.94 -3.16 7.27
N ARG A 72 1.18 -1.92 7.68
CA ARG A 72 2.08 -1.56 8.78
C ARG A 72 1.38 -1.49 10.13
N GLY A 73 0.07 -1.27 10.16
CA GLY A 73 -0.70 -1.12 11.38
C GLY A 73 -1.58 0.12 11.36
N ILE A 74 -1.95 0.57 12.56
CA ILE A 74 -2.68 1.82 12.77
C ILE A 74 -1.72 2.81 13.41
N VAL A 75 -1.71 4.04 12.91
CA VAL A 75 -0.97 5.17 13.50
C VAL A 75 -1.95 6.28 13.86
N ASP A 76 -1.60 7.06 14.88
CA ASP A 76 -2.35 8.23 15.30
C ASP A 76 -1.86 9.48 14.53
N GLU A 77 -2.75 10.44 14.25
CA GLU A 77 -2.39 11.71 13.60
C GLU A 77 -1.27 12.45 14.35
N SER A 78 -1.28 12.36 15.69
CA SER A 78 -0.24 12.97 16.52
C SER A 78 1.15 12.35 16.27
N GLU A 79 1.24 11.11 15.78
CA GLU A 79 2.51 10.46 15.41
C GLU A 79 2.96 10.88 14.00
N LEU A 80 2.02 11.26 13.12
CA LEU A 80 2.32 11.75 11.77
C LEU A 80 2.85 13.19 11.77
N MET A 81 2.49 14.01 12.76
CA MET A 81 2.90 15.42 12.85
C MET A 81 4.37 15.64 13.28
N TYR A 82 5.14 14.57 13.54
CA TYR A 82 6.54 14.66 14.01
C TYR A 82 7.60 14.18 12.99
N TYR A 83 7.22 13.93 11.74
CA TYR A 83 8.13 13.66 10.62
C TYR A 83 8.11 14.77 9.57
#